data_AF-A0A1F2R4N7-F1
#
_entry.id   AF-A0A1F2R4N7-F1
#
_cell.length_a   1.000
_cell.length_b   1.000
_cell.length_c   1.000
_cell.angle_alpha   90.00
_cell.angle_beta   90.00
_cell.angle_gamma   90.00
#
_symmetry.space_group_name_H-M   'P 1'
#
loop_
_entity.id
_entity.type
_entity.pdbx_description
1 polymer ?
#
loop_
_entity_poly.entity_id
_entity_poly.type
_entity_poly.pdbx_seq_one_letter_code
_entity_poly.pdbx_strand_id
1 'polypeptide(L)'
;MVAPLVFGSGFCALVFQTAWQREFRLVFGASTAASAAVIAVFMGGLGLGGWLIGPRVDRRGNPLRFYAALEAGVGLTALATPTLLQLTRRVYLSLGGTLALGEAGGTVVRLVLAGFVLLVPTFVAGGTLGAVARAVQSESDRSRRSTALLYGLNTLGAVAGCLAATFWLLERFGTRSTIWLAAVANLLVAAVAATMSLPPADTLEHLSEESEIVEPSTASSERFVLTAAAVVGFAFFLMELVWYRMLGPILGGTVYTFGLVLATALAGVAAGGLLYAVVFRHRSATLTTFAVTCLIESSVIALPYVLGDQVALAANAMRPAPGAVLTGGVRLRANARSIRAIRFQPAASESGGARSRSACARRDGGLGPRGATACRDLCRRRHRATGGTCGAGCRAHPRAGLRAVSVWRTGGGGPDVRRAGNAPRGSSRDGSVRRRPGRHG
;
A
#
# COMPACT_ATOMS: atom_id res chain seq x y z
N MET A 1 -21.16 12.80 -20.96
CA MET A 1 -20.45 11.96 -21.95
C MET A 1 -18.97 11.74 -21.60
N VAL A 2 -18.28 12.67 -20.95
CA VAL A 2 -16.83 12.56 -20.67
C VAL A 2 -16.48 11.72 -19.42
N ALA A 3 -17.46 11.44 -18.56
CA ALA A 3 -17.29 10.67 -17.32
C ALA A 3 -16.61 9.29 -17.49
N PRO A 4 -16.97 8.45 -18.49
CA PRO A 4 -16.30 7.16 -18.69
C PRO A 4 -14.83 7.30 -19.08
N LEU A 5 -14.46 8.35 -19.82
CA LEU A 5 -13.07 8.62 -20.20
C LEU A 5 -12.23 8.93 -18.97
N VAL A 6 -12.74 9.83 -18.13
CA VAL A 6 -12.06 10.24 -16.89
C VAL A 6 -11.97 9.09 -15.89
N PHE A 7 -13.02 8.28 -15.77
CA PHE A 7 -12.97 7.05 -14.97
C PHE A 7 -11.93 6.06 -15.52
N GLY A 8 -11.91 5.83 -16.83
CA GLY A 8 -10.96 4.91 -17.48
C GLY A 8 -9.51 5.37 -17.35
N SER A 9 -9.27 6.67 -17.50
CA SER A 9 -7.95 7.29 -17.28
C SER A 9 -7.48 7.13 -15.83
N GLY A 10 -8.33 7.45 -14.85
CA GLY A 10 -8.03 7.20 -13.43
C GLY A 10 -7.76 5.73 -13.12
N PHE A 11 -8.55 4.81 -13.69
CA PHE A 11 -8.34 3.37 -13.56
C PHE A 11 -6.96 2.96 -14.08
N CYS A 12 -6.59 3.36 -15.30
CA CYS A 12 -5.30 3.01 -15.89
C CYS A 12 -4.14 3.61 -15.09
N ALA A 13 -4.24 4.87 -14.67
CA ALA A 13 -3.23 5.56 -13.88
C ALA A 13 -2.85 4.78 -12.61
N LEU A 14 -3.85 4.25 -11.88
CA LEU A 14 -3.59 3.50 -10.65
C LEU A 14 -3.24 2.04 -10.88
N VAL A 15 -3.64 1.44 -12.00
CA VAL A 15 -3.07 0.15 -12.42
C VAL A 15 -1.56 0.32 -12.68
N PHE A 16 -1.15 1.37 -13.39
CA PHE A 16 0.27 1.66 -13.62
C PHE A 16 1.01 1.90 -12.30
N GLN A 17 0.52 2.79 -11.45
CA GLN A 17 1.16 3.09 -10.17
C GLN A 17 1.34 1.84 -9.31
N THR A 18 0.31 0.99 -9.21
CA THR A 18 0.35 -0.25 -8.43
C THR A 18 1.34 -1.26 -9.02
N ALA A 19 1.34 -1.42 -10.35
CA ALA A 19 2.27 -2.29 -11.05
C ALA A 19 3.73 -1.83 -10.90
N TRP A 20 4.00 -0.53 -11.09
CA TRP A 20 5.33 0.06 -10.90
C TRP A 20 5.80 -0.07 -9.45
N GLN A 21 4.92 0.22 -8.47
CA GLN A 21 5.25 0.05 -7.06
C GLN A 21 5.66 -1.39 -6.73
N ARG A 22 4.94 -2.38 -7.27
CA ARG A 22 5.31 -3.79 -7.12
C ARG A 22 6.71 -4.09 -7.68
N GLU A 23 6.99 -3.67 -8.90
CA GLU A 23 8.30 -3.93 -9.54
C GLU A 23 9.44 -3.25 -8.80
N PHE A 24 9.29 -1.98 -8.45
CA PHE A 24 10.33 -1.28 -7.69
C PHE A 24 10.58 -1.89 -6.33
N ARG A 25 9.56 -2.44 -5.66
CA ARG A 25 9.76 -3.23 -4.44
C ARG A 25 10.52 -4.52 -4.67
N LEU A 26 10.32 -5.19 -5.80
CA LEU A 26 11.06 -6.40 -6.16
C LEU A 26 12.53 -6.08 -6.49
N VAL A 27 12.80 -4.93 -7.10
CA VAL A 27 14.16 -4.51 -7.47
C VAL A 27 14.93 -3.92 -6.29
N PHE A 28 14.31 -2.99 -5.56
CA PHE A 28 14.94 -2.20 -4.51
C PHE A 28 14.78 -2.80 -3.10
N GLY A 29 13.89 -3.77 -2.94
CA GLY A 29 13.43 -4.29 -1.66
C GLY A 29 12.20 -3.56 -1.12
N ALA A 30 11.41 -4.25 -0.29
CA ALA A 30 10.19 -3.73 0.34
C ALA A 30 10.50 -2.76 1.50
N SER A 31 11.15 -1.64 1.19
CA SER A 31 11.45 -0.57 2.15
C SER A 31 10.49 0.61 2.02
N THR A 32 10.36 1.37 3.09
CA THR A 32 9.64 2.65 3.08
C THR A 32 10.30 3.66 2.15
N ALA A 33 11.64 3.68 2.09
CA ALA A 33 12.37 4.59 1.19
C ALA A 33 12.07 4.31 -0.29
N ALA A 34 12.02 3.04 -0.71
CA ALA A 34 11.65 2.68 -2.08
C ALA A 34 10.21 3.09 -2.41
N SER A 35 9.26 2.85 -1.50
CA SER A 35 7.86 3.23 -1.71
C SER A 35 7.69 4.75 -1.77
N ALA A 36 8.40 5.49 -0.91
CA ALA A 36 8.41 6.95 -0.90
C ALA A 36 9.00 7.53 -2.18
N ALA A 37 10.08 6.94 -2.71
CA ALA A 37 10.69 7.37 -3.97
C ALA A 37 9.71 7.25 -5.15
N VAL A 38 8.98 6.14 -5.24
CA VAL A 38 7.97 5.93 -6.31
C VAL A 38 6.84 6.95 -6.20
N ILE A 39 6.28 7.17 -5.00
CA ILE A 39 5.21 8.15 -4.78
C ILE A 39 5.71 9.56 -5.09
N ALA A 40 6.91 9.92 -4.64
CA ALA A 40 7.50 11.24 -4.87
C ALA A 40 7.72 11.52 -6.36
N VAL A 41 8.26 10.56 -7.12
CA VAL A 41 8.43 10.70 -8.57
C VAL A 41 7.09 10.74 -9.30
N PHE A 42 6.14 9.91 -8.87
CA PHE A 42 4.81 9.85 -9.48
C PHE A 42 4.05 11.17 -9.29
N MET A 43 3.93 11.64 -8.05
CA MET A 43 3.24 12.88 -7.71
C MET A 43 4.01 14.11 -8.17
N GLY A 44 5.34 14.09 -8.08
CA GLY A 44 6.21 15.15 -8.59
C GLY A 44 6.08 15.31 -10.11
N GLY A 45 6.01 14.20 -10.85
CA GLY A 45 5.74 14.20 -12.29
C GLY A 45 4.36 14.76 -12.61
N LEU A 46 3.30 14.30 -11.93
CA LEU A 46 1.94 14.85 -12.10
C LEU A 46 1.89 16.37 -11.82
N GLY A 47 2.51 16.82 -10.73
CA GLY A 47 2.55 18.24 -10.36
C GLY A 47 3.34 19.09 -11.35
N LEU A 48 4.53 18.64 -11.76
CA LEU A 48 5.36 19.30 -12.77
C LEU A 48 4.65 19.35 -14.13
N GLY A 49 3.97 18.27 -14.48
CA GLY A 49 3.11 18.15 -15.67
C GLY A 49 1.97 19.15 -15.64
N GLY A 50 1.21 19.21 -14.55
CA GLY A 50 0.13 20.18 -14.39
C GLY A 50 0.60 21.63 -14.45
N TRP A 51 1.75 21.95 -13.83
CA TRP A 51 2.32 23.29 -13.85
C TRP A 51 2.80 23.72 -15.24
N LEU A 52 3.48 22.83 -15.98
CA LEU A 52 4.02 23.17 -17.30
C LEU A 52 2.98 22.99 -18.42
N ILE A 53 2.21 21.91 -18.41
CA ILE A 53 1.23 21.61 -19.47
C ILE A 53 -0.07 22.40 -19.26
N GLY A 54 -0.47 22.67 -18.02
CA GLY A 54 -1.72 23.37 -17.68
C GLY A 54 -1.94 24.67 -18.45
N PRO A 55 -1.02 25.65 -18.42
CA PRO A 55 -1.18 26.92 -19.15
C PRO A 55 -1.24 26.77 -20.68
N ARG A 56 -0.79 25.63 -21.22
CA ARG A 56 -0.86 25.32 -22.66
C ARG A 56 -2.24 24.81 -23.07
N VAL A 57 -3.06 24.35 -22.12
CA VAL A 57 -4.45 23.92 -22.36
C VAL A 57 -5.30 25.11 -22.78
N ASP A 58 -5.14 26.26 -22.12
CA ASP A 58 -5.97 27.45 -22.36
C ASP A 58 -5.71 28.11 -23.72
N ARG A 59 -4.55 27.82 -24.33
CA ARG A 59 -4.15 28.38 -25.64
C ARG A 59 -4.58 27.52 -26.84
N ARG A 60 -5.28 26.41 -26.62
CA ARG A 60 -5.64 25.43 -27.67
C ARG A 60 -7.16 25.47 -27.91
N GLY A 61 -7.58 25.76 -29.14
CA GLY A 61 -9.01 25.80 -29.53
C GLY A 61 -9.75 24.45 -29.52
N ASN A 62 -9.12 23.34 -29.16
CA ASN A 62 -9.80 22.06 -28.94
C ASN A 62 -9.22 21.31 -27.72
N PRO A 63 -9.75 21.55 -26.51
CA PRO A 63 -9.24 20.98 -25.27
C PRO A 63 -9.37 19.45 -25.22
N LEU A 64 -10.39 18.89 -25.86
CA LEU A 64 -10.64 17.45 -25.85
C LEU A 64 -9.67 16.68 -26.75
N ARG A 65 -9.30 17.23 -27.92
CA ARG A 65 -8.21 16.67 -28.74
C ARG A 65 -6.86 16.76 -28.03
N PHE A 66 -6.63 17.83 -27.26
CA PHE A 66 -5.44 17.94 -26.45
C PHE A 66 -5.41 16.90 -25.33
N TYR A 67 -6.54 16.70 -24.63
CA TYR A 67 -6.72 15.61 -23.66
C TYR A 67 -6.43 14.23 -24.30
N ALA A 68 -6.99 13.96 -25.48
CA ALA A 68 -6.73 12.71 -26.20
C ALA A 68 -5.25 12.52 -26.55
N ALA A 69 -4.55 13.58 -26.97
CA ALA A 69 -3.11 13.52 -27.24
C ALA A 69 -2.28 13.24 -25.98
N LEU A 70 -2.66 13.81 -24.83
CA LEU A 70 -2.02 13.52 -23.55
C LEU A 70 -2.24 12.07 -23.12
N GLU A 71 -3.48 11.57 -23.19
CA GLU A 71 -3.78 10.17 -22.88
C GLU A 71 -3.06 9.19 -23.82
N ALA A 72 -2.93 9.54 -25.10
CA ALA A 72 -2.11 8.78 -26.04
C ALA A 72 -0.63 8.78 -25.61
N GLY A 73 -0.10 9.94 -25.23
CA GLY A 73 1.26 10.06 -24.70
C GLY A 73 1.50 9.22 -23.44
N VAL A 74 0.56 9.20 -22.49
CA VAL A 74 0.62 8.34 -21.30
C VAL A 74 0.65 6.87 -21.71
N GLY A 75 -0.28 6.42 -22.55
CA GLY A 75 -0.34 5.03 -23.00
C GLY A 75 0.92 4.57 -23.73
N LEU A 76 1.40 5.37 -24.70
CA LEU A 76 2.60 5.06 -25.49
C LEU A 76 3.86 5.02 -24.63
N THR A 77 4.03 5.98 -23.73
CA THR A 77 5.20 6.01 -22.83
C THR A 77 5.12 4.88 -21.80
N ALA A 78 3.93 4.53 -21.31
CA ALA A 78 3.72 3.39 -20.42
C ALA A 78 4.10 2.04 -21.06
N LEU A 79 3.89 1.85 -22.38
CA LEU A 79 4.28 0.62 -23.09
C LEU A 79 5.78 0.34 -23.03
N ALA A 80 6.62 1.38 -22.96
CA ALA A 80 8.07 1.27 -22.84
C ALA A 80 8.53 0.95 -21.41
N THR A 81 7.69 1.17 -20.39
CA THR A 81 8.11 1.02 -18.98
C THR A 81 8.55 -0.38 -18.58
N PRO A 82 7.98 -1.51 -19.08
CA PRO A 82 8.47 -2.84 -18.72
C PRO A 82 9.91 -3.10 -19.17
N THR A 83 10.32 -2.57 -20.33
CA THR A 83 11.71 -2.66 -20.80
C THR A 83 12.63 -1.77 -19.99
N LEU A 84 12.21 -0.55 -19.64
CA LEU A 84 12.98 0.34 -18.78
C LEU A 84 13.15 -0.23 -17.36
N LEU A 85 12.13 -0.91 -16.81
CA LEU A 85 12.21 -1.60 -15.52
C LEU A 85 13.25 -2.73 -15.53
N GLN A 86 13.35 -3.50 -16.62
CA GLN A 86 14.40 -4.51 -16.75
C GLN A 86 15.79 -3.90 -16.77
N LEU A 87 15.96 -2.77 -17.48
CA LEU A 87 17.22 -2.04 -17.49
C LEU A 87 17.56 -1.52 -16.09
N THR A 88 16.61 -0.87 -15.42
CA THR A 88 16.73 -0.41 -14.04
C THR A 88 17.15 -1.53 -13.09
N ARG A 89 16.56 -2.72 -13.21
CA ARG A 89 16.94 -3.89 -12.41
C ARG A 89 18.40 -4.28 -12.66
N ARG A 90 18.83 -4.37 -13.91
CA ARG A 90 20.22 -4.73 -14.27
C ARG A 90 21.20 -3.70 -13.73
N VAL A 91 20.92 -2.41 -13.94
CA VAL A 91 21.76 -1.31 -13.44
C VAL A 91 21.86 -1.33 -11.92
N TYR A 92 20.73 -1.40 -11.21
CA TYR A 92 20.72 -1.39 -9.75
C TYR A 92 21.50 -2.56 -9.13
N LEU A 93 21.35 -3.76 -9.70
CA LEU A 93 22.08 -4.95 -9.25
C LEU A 93 23.56 -4.88 -9.60
N SER A 94 23.92 -4.34 -10.76
CA SER A 94 25.33 -4.17 -11.16
C SER A 94 26.10 -3.19 -10.28
N LEU A 95 25.40 -2.22 -9.68
CA LEU A 95 25.97 -1.28 -8.70
C LEU A 95 26.12 -1.89 -7.30
N GLY A 96 25.74 -3.16 -7.10
CA GLY A 96 25.81 -3.85 -5.80
C GLY A 96 24.64 -3.52 -4.84
N GLY A 97 23.62 -2.79 -5.32
CA GLY A 97 22.44 -2.42 -4.55
C GLY A 97 22.76 -1.64 -3.27
N THR A 98 21.85 -1.69 -2.28
CA THR A 98 22.03 -0.98 -1.00
C THR A 98 23.24 -1.47 -0.19
N LEU A 99 23.65 -2.73 -0.36
CA LEU A 99 24.80 -3.27 0.39
C LEU A 99 26.11 -2.57 0.01
N ALA A 100 26.30 -2.24 -1.27
CA ALA A 100 27.49 -1.54 -1.75
C ALA A 100 27.36 -0.02 -1.64
N LEU A 101 26.17 0.53 -1.90
CA LEU A 101 25.93 1.98 -1.97
C LEU A 101 25.62 2.64 -0.61
N GLY A 102 25.34 1.84 0.42
CA GLY A 102 24.77 2.29 1.68
C GLY A 102 23.33 2.80 1.53
N GLU A 103 22.72 3.20 2.65
CA GLU A 103 21.31 3.64 2.68
C GLU A 103 21.08 4.95 1.91
N ALA A 104 21.97 5.93 2.08
CA ALA A 104 21.86 7.23 1.41
C ALA A 104 22.08 7.10 -0.10
N GLY A 105 23.20 6.49 -0.52
CA GLY A 105 23.50 6.27 -1.94
C GLY A 105 22.46 5.39 -2.62
N GLY A 106 22.01 4.32 -1.95
CA GLY A 106 20.91 3.48 -2.41
C GLY A 106 19.62 4.26 -2.61
N THR A 107 19.28 5.20 -1.72
CA THR A 107 18.07 6.03 -1.85
C THR A 107 18.16 6.98 -3.04
N VAL A 108 19.30 7.64 -3.25
CA VAL A 108 19.52 8.51 -4.43
C VAL A 108 19.40 7.71 -5.72
N VAL A 109 20.05 6.56 -5.81
CA VAL A 109 19.97 5.69 -7.00
C VAL A 109 18.53 5.21 -7.24
N ARG A 110 17.79 4.84 -6.19
CA ARG A 110 16.36 4.48 -6.31
C ARG A 110 15.52 5.63 -6.87
N LEU A 111 15.73 6.86 -6.39
CA LEU A 111 15.04 8.06 -6.90
C LEU A 111 15.35 8.32 -8.37
N VAL A 112 16.63 8.25 -8.76
CA VAL A 112 17.04 8.46 -10.16
C VAL A 112 16.46 7.39 -11.07
N LEU A 113 16.56 6.11 -10.69
CA LEU A 113 16.08 5.00 -11.49
C LEU A 113 14.54 4.92 -11.54
N ALA A 114 13.85 5.31 -10.47
CA ALA A 114 12.40 5.50 -10.48
C ALA A 114 12.02 6.68 -11.39
N GLY A 115 12.71 7.81 -11.27
CA GLY A 115 12.60 8.99 -12.13
C GLY A 115 12.69 8.61 -13.61
N PHE A 116 13.73 7.87 -13.98
CA PHE A 116 13.97 7.42 -15.35
C PHE A 116 12.79 6.64 -15.96
N VAL A 117 12.07 5.86 -15.16
CA VAL A 117 10.94 5.05 -15.65
C VAL A 117 9.61 5.81 -15.59
N LEU A 118 9.34 6.48 -14.48
CA LEU A 118 8.01 7.03 -14.17
C LEU A 118 7.83 8.47 -14.65
N LEU A 119 8.88 9.29 -14.67
CA LEU A 119 8.73 10.74 -14.79
C LEU A 119 8.05 11.16 -16.08
N VAL A 120 8.37 10.51 -17.20
CA VAL A 120 7.78 10.85 -18.51
C VAL A 120 6.27 10.56 -18.54
N PRO A 121 5.78 9.33 -18.28
CA PRO A 121 4.33 9.07 -18.30
C PRO A 121 3.57 9.91 -17.27
N THR A 122 4.13 10.13 -16.07
CA THR A 122 3.45 10.91 -15.03
C THR A 122 3.47 12.41 -15.32
N PHE A 123 4.53 12.93 -15.92
CA PHE A 123 4.58 14.31 -16.43
C PHE A 123 3.49 14.57 -17.47
N VAL A 124 3.34 13.67 -18.46
CA VAL A 124 2.28 13.81 -19.47
C VAL A 124 0.89 13.70 -18.82
N ALA A 125 0.70 12.76 -17.90
CA ALA A 125 -0.55 12.57 -17.17
C ALA A 125 -0.95 13.81 -16.33
N GLY A 126 0.02 14.60 -15.86
CA GLY A 126 -0.26 15.81 -15.06
C GLY A 126 -1.14 16.85 -15.77
N GLY A 127 -1.14 16.87 -17.11
CA GLY A 127 -1.97 17.79 -17.90
C GLY A 127 -3.39 17.31 -18.18
N THR A 128 -3.72 16.03 -17.97
CA THR A 128 -4.96 15.41 -18.47
C THR A 128 -6.21 15.97 -17.77
N LEU A 129 -6.14 16.12 -16.45
CA LEU A 129 -7.25 16.63 -15.62
C LEU A 129 -7.59 18.09 -15.95
N GLY A 130 -6.58 18.92 -16.19
CA GLY A 130 -6.77 20.31 -16.65
C GLY A 130 -7.40 20.37 -18.04
N ALA A 131 -6.91 19.55 -18.97
CA ALA A 131 -7.42 19.48 -20.35
C ALA A 131 -8.89 19.05 -20.40
N VAL A 132 -9.27 17.99 -19.68
CA VAL A 132 -10.65 17.52 -19.66
C VAL A 132 -11.59 18.45 -18.88
N ALA A 133 -11.09 19.08 -17.80
CA ALA A 133 -11.87 20.08 -17.08
C ALA A 133 -12.19 21.28 -17.99
N ARG A 134 -11.21 21.77 -18.77
CA ARG A 134 -11.46 22.85 -19.73
C ARG A 134 -12.45 22.45 -20.83
N ALA A 135 -12.46 21.18 -21.26
CA ALA A 135 -13.40 20.67 -22.26
C ALA A 135 -14.87 20.64 -21.77
N VAL A 136 -15.12 20.68 -20.45
CA VAL A 136 -16.45 20.51 -19.85
C VAL A 136 -16.91 21.77 -19.09
N GLN A 137 -16.00 22.67 -18.75
CA GLN A 137 -16.34 23.92 -18.07
C GLN A 137 -17.18 24.83 -18.98
N SER A 138 -18.28 25.34 -18.41
CA SER A 138 -19.14 26.38 -18.98
C SER A 138 -19.15 27.57 -18.00
N GLU A 139 -19.32 28.81 -18.50
CA GLU A 139 -19.32 30.03 -17.66
C GLU A 139 -20.37 30.01 -16.54
N SER A 140 -21.42 29.18 -16.66
CA SER A 140 -22.45 29.00 -15.62
C SER A 140 -21.97 28.21 -14.39
N ASP A 141 -20.80 27.55 -14.44
CA ASP A 141 -20.26 26.75 -13.34
C ASP A 141 -19.42 27.58 -12.34
N ARG A 142 -20.04 28.64 -11.80
CA ARG A 142 -19.45 29.58 -10.82
C ARG A 142 -18.90 28.88 -9.56
N SER A 143 -19.32 27.63 -9.28
CA SER A 143 -18.89 26.83 -8.13
C SER A 143 -17.79 25.80 -8.44
N ARG A 144 -17.23 25.75 -9.66
CA ARG A 144 -16.24 24.73 -10.10
C ARG A 144 -16.73 23.28 -9.87
N ARG A 145 -18.05 23.05 -9.94
CA ARG A 145 -18.69 21.78 -9.58
C ARG A 145 -18.32 20.67 -10.54
N SER A 146 -18.31 20.97 -11.84
CA SER A 146 -17.96 20.01 -12.89
C SER A 146 -16.53 19.51 -12.69
N THR A 147 -15.61 20.40 -12.33
CA THR A 147 -14.22 20.03 -12.01
C THR A 147 -14.13 19.11 -10.80
N ALA A 148 -14.89 19.38 -9.72
CA ALA A 148 -14.95 18.51 -8.56
C ALA A 148 -15.56 17.13 -8.87
N LEU A 149 -16.60 17.07 -9.71
CA LEU A 149 -17.21 15.81 -10.17
C LEU A 149 -16.26 15.00 -11.07
N LEU A 150 -15.57 15.65 -12.01
CA LEU A 150 -14.57 15.00 -12.86
C LEU A 150 -13.41 14.45 -12.01
N TYR A 151 -12.91 15.23 -11.05
CA TYR A 151 -11.89 14.78 -10.11
C TYR A 151 -12.38 13.60 -9.25
N GLY A 152 -13.62 13.66 -8.75
CA GLY A 152 -14.25 12.56 -8.00
C GLY A 152 -14.38 11.28 -8.82
N LEU A 153 -14.85 11.37 -10.08
CA LEU A 153 -14.99 10.23 -10.99
C LEU A 153 -13.63 9.65 -11.41
N ASN A 154 -12.63 10.50 -11.66
CA ASN A 154 -11.25 10.07 -11.91
C ASN A 154 -10.73 9.27 -10.71
N THR A 155 -10.97 9.78 -9.51
CA THR A 155 -10.51 9.16 -8.27
C THR A 155 -11.28 7.85 -7.98
N LEU A 156 -12.56 7.75 -8.33
CA LEU A 156 -13.29 6.47 -8.28
C LEU A 156 -12.71 5.43 -9.26
N GLY A 157 -12.38 5.86 -10.48
CA GLY A 157 -11.66 5.03 -11.45
C GLY A 157 -10.34 4.54 -10.86
N ALA A 158 -9.59 5.45 -10.25
CA ALA A 158 -8.34 5.17 -9.56
C ALA A 158 -8.47 4.14 -8.43
N VAL A 159 -9.52 4.22 -7.60
CA VAL A 159 -9.84 3.20 -6.59
C VAL A 159 -10.09 1.84 -7.24
N ALA A 160 -10.93 1.80 -8.28
CA ALA A 160 -11.23 0.56 -9.00
C ALA A 160 -9.98 -0.05 -9.65
N GLY A 161 -9.13 0.78 -10.26
CA GLY A 161 -7.87 0.37 -10.88
C GLY A 161 -6.87 -0.16 -9.86
N CYS A 162 -6.74 0.52 -8.71
CA CYS A 162 -5.90 0.07 -7.60
C CYS A 162 -6.35 -1.30 -7.08
N LEU A 163 -7.64 -1.49 -6.80
CA LEU A 163 -8.19 -2.76 -6.31
C LEU A 163 -8.06 -3.88 -7.36
N ALA A 164 -8.42 -3.59 -8.62
CA ALA A 164 -8.31 -4.55 -9.72
C ALA A 164 -6.85 -4.97 -9.96
N ALA A 165 -5.92 -4.02 -9.95
CA ALA A 165 -4.49 -4.32 -10.05
C ALA A 165 -4.03 -5.19 -8.89
N THR A 166 -4.33 -4.77 -7.66
CA THR A 166 -3.84 -5.40 -6.43
C THR A 166 -4.33 -6.83 -6.26
N PHE A 167 -5.63 -7.08 -6.49
CA PHE A 167 -6.26 -8.35 -6.15
C PHE A 167 -6.56 -9.26 -7.33
N TRP A 168 -6.37 -8.81 -8.58
CA TRP A 168 -6.77 -9.61 -9.74
C TRP A 168 -5.77 -9.55 -10.91
N LEU A 169 -5.51 -8.38 -11.49
CA LEU A 169 -4.72 -8.27 -12.72
C LEU A 169 -3.28 -8.74 -12.51
N LEU A 170 -2.65 -8.31 -11.42
CA LEU A 170 -1.26 -8.63 -11.11
C LEU A 170 -1.03 -10.11 -10.79
N GLU A 171 -2.03 -10.81 -10.27
CA GLU A 171 -1.97 -12.26 -10.02
C GLU A 171 -2.24 -13.05 -11.29
N ARG A 172 -3.26 -12.64 -12.06
CA ARG A 172 -3.71 -13.38 -13.23
C ARG A 172 -2.78 -13.23 -14.43
N PHE A 173 -2.28 -12.03 -14.68
CA PHE A 173 -1.52 -11.70 -15.89
C PHE A 173 -0.04 -11.41 -15.62
N GLY A 174 0.34 -11.23 -14.35
CA GLY A 174 1.68 -10.75 -13.96
C GLY A 174 1.88 -9.27 -14.28
N THR A 175 3.01 -8.70 -13.85
CA THR A 175 3.21 -7.24 -13.91
C THR A 175 3.31 -6.70 -15.34
N ARG A 176 4.13 -7.33 -16.19
CA ARG A 176 4.37 -6.84 -17.57
C ARG A 176 3.09 -6.79 -18.39
N SER A 177 2.33 -7.87 -18.41
CA SER A 177 1.06 -7.95 -19.14
C SER A 177 0.02 -6.99 -18.57
N THR A 178 -0.01 -6.80 -17.24
CA THR A 178 -0.90 -5.81 -16.60
C THR A 178 -0.59 -4.39 -17.08
N ILE A 179 0.68 -4.00 -17.15
CA ILE A 179 1.10 -2.69 -17.68
C ILE A 179 0.66 -2.55 -19.14
N TRP A 180 0.89 -3.57 -19.98
CA TRP A 180 0.47 -3.51 -21.38
C TRP A 180 -1.04 -3.45 -21.57
N LEU A 181 -1.81 -4.22 -20.81
CA LEU A 181 -3.28 -4.18 -20.83
C LEU A 181 -3.79 -2.79 -20.43
N ALA A 182 -3.24 -2.21 -19.36
CA ALA A 182 -3.59 -0.86 -18.93
C ALA A 182 -3.18 0.21 -19.97
N ALA A 183 -2.03 0.05 -20.63
CA ALA A 183 -1.59 0.94 -21.69
C ALA A 183 -2.52 0.88 -22.91
N VAL A 184 -2.93 -0.31 -23.33
CA VAL A 184 -3.93 -0.48 -24.40
C VAL A 184 -5.26 0.14 -23.99
N ALA A 185 -5.73 -0.08 -22.75
CA ALA A 185 -6.94 0.55 -22.24
C ALA A 185 -6.84 2.09 -22.23
N ASN A 186 -5.69 2.66 -21.85
CA ASN A 186 -5.45 4.11 -21.89
C ASN A 186 -5.45 4.65 -23.33
N LEU A 187 -4.88 3.90 -24.27
CA LEU A 187 -4.92 4.25 -25.70
C LEU A 187 -6.35 4.17 -26.27
N LEU A 188 -7.19 3.25 -25.79
CA LEU A 188 -8.61 3.23 -26.14
C LEU A 188 -9.35 4.45 -25.58
N VAL A 189 -9.05 4.87 -24.34
CA VAL A 189 -9.57 6.13 -23.78
C VAL A 189 -9.15 7.32 -24.67
N ALA A 190 -7.88 7.38 -25.08
CA ALA A 190 -7.39 8.40 -25.99
C ALA A 190 -8.11 8.39 -27.35
N ALA A 191 -8.29 7.21 -27.95
CA ALA A 191 -8.96 7.05 -29.23
C ALA A 191 -10.44 7.48 -29.17
N VAL A 192 -11.17 7.07 -28.13
CA VAL A 192 -12.57 7.49 -27.93
C VAL A 192 -12.65 8.99 -27.67
N ALA A 193 -11.73 9.56 -26.88
CA ALA A 193 -11.68 11.00 -26.66
C ALA A 193 -11.42 11.78 -27.96
N ALA A 194 -10.61 11.24 -28.88
CA ALA A 194 -10.29 11.87 -30.16
C ALA A 194 -11.47 11.86 -31.15
N THR A 195 -12.35 10.85 -31.09
CA THR A 195 -13.56 10.78 -31.93
C THR A 195 -14.72 11.60 -31.38
N MET A 196 -14.69 11.92 -30.09
CA MET A 196 -15.66 12.82 -29.49
C MET A 196 -15.41 14.26 -29.99
N SER A 197 -16.46 14.88 -30.50
CA SER A 197 -16.48 16.32 -30.77
C SER A 197 -17.41 16.96 -29.77
N LEU A 198 -16.86 17.72 -28.83
CA LEU A 198 -17.66 18.70 -28.10
C LEU A 198 -17.60 20.02 -28.89
N PRO A 199 -18.71 20.77 -28.99
CA PRO A 199 -18.67 22.13 -29.51
C PRO A 199 -17.56 22.91 -28.78
N PRO A 200 -16.69 23.64 -29.50
CA PRO A 200 -15.73 24.52 -28.86
C PRO A 200 -16.47 25.44 -27.88
N ALA A 201 -15.95 25.58 -26.67
CA ALA A 201 -16.45 26.57 -25.72
C ALA A 201 -16.29 28.02 -26.26
N ASP A 202 -15.61 28.18 -27.39
CA ASP A 202 -15.22 29.44 -28.05
C ASP A 202 -16.36 30.16 -28.80
N THR A 203 -17.63 29.74 -28.72
CA THR A 203 -18.74 30.54 -29.31
C THR A 203 -19.16 31.72 -28.42
N LEU A 204 -18.44 32.01 -27.33
CA LEU A 204 -18.78 33.08 -26.38
C LEU A 204 -17.64 34.08 -26.14
N GLU A 205 -16.54 33.99 -26.90
CA GLU A 205 -15.37 34.88 -26.76
C GLU A 205 -15.68 36.34 -27.16
N HIS A 206 -16.86 36.62 -27.75
CA HIS A 206 -17.27 37.96 -28.16
C HIS A 206 -18.27 38.69 -27.24
N LEU A 207 -18.67 38.10 -26.10
CA LEU A 207 -19.50 38.78 -25.09
C LEU A 207 -18.76 39.02 -23.76
N SER A 208 -17.47 38.64 -23.70
CA SER A 208 -16.63 38.70 -22.49
C SER A 208 -16.15 40.11 -22.10
N GLU A 209 -16.52 41.16 -22.84
CA GLU A 209 -16.18 42.55 -22.48
C GLU A 209 -17.18 43.19 -21.50
N GLU A 210 -18.33 42.57 -21.21
CA GLU A 210 -19.39 43.18 -20.38
C GLU A 210 -19.88 42.30 -19.21
N SER A 211 -19.02 41.44 -18.65
CA SER A 211 -19.29 40.85 -17.34
C SER A 211 -18.59 41.66 -16.25
N GLU A 212 -19.29 42.71 -15.84
CA GLU A 212 -19.26 43.40 -14.55
C GLU A 212 -18.28 42.84 -13.51
N ILE A 213 -17.34 43.72 -13.12
CA ILE A 213 -16.36 43.56 -12.07
C ILE A 213 -17.06 43.14 -10.78
N VAL A 214 -17.05 41.84 -10.48
CA VAL A 214 -17.37 41.35 -9.13
C VAL A 214 -16.21 41.79 -8.24
N GLU A 215 -16.47 42.74 -7.35
CA GLU A 215 -15.50 43.16 -6.35
C GLU A 215 -14.89 41.94 -5.63
N PRO A 216 -13.56 41.95 -5.38
CA PRO A 216 -12.88 40.85 -4.74
C PRO A 216 -13.35 40.72 -3.29
N SER A 217 -14.35 39.87 -3.07
CA SER A 217 -14.73 39.38 -1.74
C SER A 217 -13.52 38.69 -1.12
N THR A 218 -12.81 39.42 -0.24
CA THR A 218 -11.73 38.96 0.66
C THR A 218 -10.93 37.77 0.11
N ALA A 219 -10.38 37.92 -1.10
CA ALA A 219 -9.64 36.86 -1.73
C ALA A 219 -8.42 36.52 -0.86
N SER A 220 -8.43 35.34 -0.24
CA SER A 220 -7.26 34.82 0.45
C SER A 220 -6.08 34.85 -0.51
N SER A 221 -4.90 35.27 -0.02
CA SER A 221 -3.71 35.38 -0.87
C SER A 221 -3.50 34.08 -1.65
N GLU A 222 -3.29 34.15 -2.97
CA GLU A 222 -2.99 32.99 -3.82
C GLU A 222 -1.86 32.13 -3.22
N ARG A 223 -0.86 32.79 -2.63
CA ARG A 223 0.25 32.15 -1.91
C ARG A 223 -0.23 31.30 -0.74
N PHE A 224 -1.23 31.77 0.01
CA PHE A 224 -1.82 31.00 1.10
C PHE A 224 -2.49 29.72 0.58
N VAL A 225 -3.29 29.81 -0.48
CA VAL A 225 -3.98 28.64 -1.05
C VAL A 225 -2.99 27.60 -1.55
N LEU A 226 -1.96 28.03 -2.29
CA LEU A 226 -0.92 27.12 -2.80
C LEU A 226 -0.11 26.49 -1.66
N THR A 227 0.24 27.27 -0.64
CA THR A 227 0.98 26.76 0.53
C THR A 227 0.13 25.79 1.33
N ALA A 228 -1.14 26.12 1.58
CA ALA A 228 -2.07 25.25 2.29
C ALA A 228 -2.29 23.93 1.54
N ALA A 229 -2.48 23.96 0.22
CA ALA A 229 -2.59 22.76 -0.61
C ALA A 229 -1.31 21.91 -0.57
N ALA A 230 -0.14 22.54 -0.60
CA ALA A 230 1.14 21.84 -0.48
C ALA A 230 1.29 21.15 0.89
N VAL A 231 0.94 21.83 1.98
CA VAL A 231 1.03 21.28 3.35
C VAL A 231 0.04 20.14 3.54
N VAL A 232 -1.22 20.31 3.15
CA VAL A 232 -2.26 19.27 3.27
C VAL A 232 -1.91 18.06 2.40
N GLY A 233 -1.47 18.27 1.16
CA GLY A 233 -1.02 17.19 0.28
C GLY A 233 0.21 16.46 0.83
N PHE A 234 1.18 17.19 1.36
CA PHE A 234 2.35 16.60 2.02
C PHE A 234 1.94 15.74 3.23
N ALA A 235 1.07 16.27 4.09
CA ALA A 235 0.55 15.54 5.25
C ALA A 235 -0.20 14.27 4.83
N PHE A 236 -1.03 14.34 3.78
CA PHE A 236 -1.75 13.19 3.22
C PHE A 236 -0.80 12.07 2.78
N PHE A 237 0.20 12.37 1.94
CA PHE A 237 1.16 11.37 1.47
C PHE A 237 2.08 10.85 2.61
N LEU A 238 2.42 11.71 3.57
CA LEU A 238 3.16 11.29 4.74
C LEU A 238 2.36 10.29 5.56
N MET A 239 1.08 10.58 5.82
CA MET A 239 0.18 9.69 6.56
C MET A 239 -0.05 8.37 5.82
N GLU A 240 -0.15 8.39 4.49
CA GLU A 240 -0.22 7.18 3.67
C GLU A 240 1.00 6.25 3.92
N LEU A 241 2.21 6.81 3.91
CA LEU A 241 3.44 6.06 4.19
C LEU A 241 3.53 5.58 5.64
N VAL A 242 3.09 6.40 6.60
CA VAL A 242 3.04 6.04 8.02
C VAL A 242 2.08 4.87 8.23
N TRP A 243 0.86 4.92 7.69
CA TRP A 243 -0.11 3.83 7.78
C TRP A 243 0.39 2.56 7.10
N TYR A 244 0.98 2.67 5.91
CA TYR A 244 1.60 1.53 5.25
C TYR A 244 2.69 0.87 6.12
N ARG A 245 3.55 1.67 6.76
CA ARG A 245 4.61 1.17 7.65
C ARG A 245 4.07 0.57 8.95
N MET A 246 3.07 1.21 9.57
CA MET A 246 2.45 0.75 10.82
C MET A 246 1.64 -0.53 10.63
N LEU A 247 0.98 -0.70 9.48
CA LEU A 247 0.21 -1.91 9.16
C LEU A 247 1.09 -3.07 8.70
N GLY A 248 2.34 -2.82 8.31
CA GLY A 248 3.29 -3.85 7.85
C GLY A 248 3.43 -5.05 8.79
N PRO A 249 3.64 -4.88 10.11
CA PRO A 249 3.69 -5.99 11.07
C PRO A 249 2.36 -6.75 11.21
N ILE A 250 1.22 -6.10 10.97
CA ILE A 250 -0.11 -6.68 11.16
C ILE A 250 -0.56 -7.43 9.91
N LEU A 251 -0.55 -6.76 8.76
CA LEU A 251 -1.08 -7.27 7.48
C LEU A 251 0.01 -7.89 6.58
N GLY A 252 1.28 -7.79 6.98
CA GLY A 252 2.44 -8.12 6.15
C GLY A 252 2.83 -6.94 5.26
N GLY A 253 4.13 -6.74 5.03
CA GLY A 253 4.66 -5.70 4.13
C GLY A 253 4.51 -6.05 2.65
N THR A 254 3.30 -6.34 2.20
CA THR A 254 3.00 -6.84 0.85
C THR A 254 2.49 -5.74 -0.09
N VAL A 255 2.41 -6.08 -1.38
CA VAL A 255 1.73 -5.24 -2.40
C VAL A 255 0.24 -5.10 -2.08
N TYR A 256 -0.38 -6.13 -1.48
CA TYR A 256 -1.78 -6.10 -1.04
C TYR A 256 -2.03 -5.06 0.04
N THR A 257 -1.15 -4.99 1.05
CA THR A 257 -1.27 -4.00 2.13
C THR A 257 -1.12 -2.58 1.59
N PHE A 258 -0.19 -2.35 0.67
CA PHE A 258 -0.06 -1.05 0.01
C PHE A 258 -1.29 -0.70 -0.81
N GLY A 259 -1.75 -1.62 -1.66
CA GLY A 259 -2.94 -1.41 -2.48
C GLY A 259 -4.19 -1.15 -1.66
N LEU A 260 -4.36 -1.83 -0.52
CA LEU A 260 -5.48 -1.58 0.39
C LEU A 260 -5.41 -0.17 1.00
N VAL A 261 -4.25 0.24 1.52
CA VAL A 261 -4.05 1.58 2.09
C VAL A 261 -4.32 2.66 1.04
N LEU A 262 -3.75 2.51 -0.16
CA LEU A 262 -3.93 3.44 -1.27
C LEU A 262 -5.39 3.50 -1.72
N ALA A 263 -6.07 2.35 -1.88
CA ALA A 263 -7.48 2.30 -2.26
C ALA A 263 -8.38 2.95 -1.20
N THR A 264 -8.15 2.72 0.09
CA THR A 264 -8.90 3.36 1.17
C THR A 264 -8.68 4.87 1.20
N ALA A 265 -7.43 5.33 1.05
CA ALA A 265 -7.11 6.75 1.01
C ALA A 265 -7.79 7.45 -0.19
N LEU A 266 -7.69 6.87 -1.38
CA LEU A 266 -8.33 7.40 -2.59
C LEU A 266 -9.86 7.33 -2.51
N ALA A 267 -10.45 6.31 -1.89
CA ALA A 267 -11.89 6.24 -1.67
C ALA A 267 -12.38 7.40 -0.78
N GLY A 268 -11.61 7.77 0.24
CA GLY A 268 -11.87 8.96 1.05
C GLY A 268 -11.83 10.25 0.23
N VAL A 269 -10.82 10.42 -0.62
CA VAL A 269 -10.69 11.59 -1.52
C VAL A 269 -11.86 11.65 -2.53
N ALA A 270 -12.21 10.52 -3.13
CA ALA A 270 -13.34 10.41 -4.06
C ALA A 270 -14.67 10.76 -3.39
N ALA A 271 -14.93 10.19 -2.21
CA ALA A 271 -16.12 10.48 -1.42
C ALA A 271 -16.17 11.96 -1.01
N GLY A 272 -15.04 12.54 -0.58
CA GLY A 272 -14.94 13.96 -0.24
C GLY A 272 -15.27 14.88 -1.42
N GLY A 273 -14.70 14.61 -2.60
CA GLY A 273 -14.97 15.38 -3.82
C GLY A 273 -16.43 15.30 -4.27
N LEU A 274 -17.04 14.11 -4.24
CA LEU A 274 -18.45 13.90 -4.59
C LEU A 274 -19.38 14.54 -3.57
N LEU A 275 -19.10 14.38 -2.27
CA LEU A 275 -19.88 14.99 -1.19
C LEU A 275 -19.83 16.52 -1.28
N TYR A 276 -18.65 17.09 -1.56
CA TYR A 276 -18.49 18.52 -1.79
C TYR A 276 -19.39 19.02 -2.92
N ALA A 277 -19.38 18.31 -4.06
CA ALA A 277 -20.19 18.66 -5.23
C ALA A 277 -21.72 18.56 -5.02
N VAL A 278 -22.17 17.85 -3.98
CA VAL A 278 -23.61 17.64 -3.66
C VAL A 278 -24.06 18.53 -2.50
N VAL A 279 -23.31 18.55 -1.40
CA VAL A 279 -23.70 19.19 -0.13
C VAL A 279 -23.38 20.68 -0.14
N PHE A 280 -22.22 21.07 -0.67
CA PHE A 280 -21.76 22.45 -0.65
C PHE A 280 -22.13 23.23 -1.91
N ARG A 281 -23.06 22.71 -2.73
CA ARG A 281 -23.50 23.32 -4.01
C ARG A 281 -24.00 24.76 -3.93
N HIS A 282 -24.38 25.24 -2.75
CA HIS A 282 -24.88 26.60 -2.50
C HIS A 282 -24.04 27.36 -1.46
N ARG A 283 -22.88 26.84 -1.06
CA ARG A 283 -22.03 27.41 -0.01
C ARG A 283 -20.70 27.80 -0.63
N SER A 284 -20.28 29.05 -0.47
CA SER A 284 -18.93 29.48 -0.85
C SER A 284 -17.88 28.82 0.04
N ALA A 285 -16.74 28.46 -0.54
CA ALA A 285 -15.60 28.01 0.24
C ALA A 285 -15.09 29.18 1.09
N THR A 286 -15.02 29.00 2.41
CA THR A 286 -14.50 30.01 3.34
C THR A 286 -13.27 29.48 4.06
N LEU A 287 -12.40 30.39 4.52
CA LEU A 287 -11.25 30.02 5.37
C LEU A 287 -11.69 29.29 6.65
N THR A 288 -12.84 29.66 7.21
CA THR A 288 -13.42 28.98 8.37
C THR A 288 -13.79 27.54 8.05
N THR A 289 -14.43 27.29 6.90
CA THR A 289 -14.74 25.92 6.47
C THR A 289 -13.46 25.11 6.27
N PHE A 290 -12.43 25.70 5.67
CA PHE A 290 -11.12 25.06 5.50
C PHE A 290 -10.47 24.70 6.85
N ALA A 291 -10.40 25.66 7.79
CA ALA A 291 -9.83 25.45 9.12
C ALA A 291 -10.58 24.35 9.90
N VAL A 292 -11.92 24.35 9.85
CA VAL A 292 -12.76 23.32 10.48
C VAL A 292 -12.48 21.95 9.87
N THR A 293 -12.38 21.84 8.54
CA THR A 293 -12.05 20.56 7.90
C THR A 293 -10.67 20.03 8.29
N CYS A 294 -9.66 20.90 8.37
CA CYS A 294 -8.32 20.50 8.83
C CYS A 294 -8.30 20.10 10.32
N LEU A 295 -9.10 20.76 11.16
CA LEU A 295 -9.21 20.41 12.58
C LEU A 295 -9.89 19.05 12.78
N ILE A 296 -10.96 18.78 12.03
CA ILE A 296 -11.64 17.49 12.02
C ILE A 296 -10.68 16.40 11.56
N GLU A 297 -9.98 16.62 10.43
CA GLU A 297 -8.96 15.69 9.91
C GLU A 297 -7.89 15.39 10.97
N SER A 298 -7.29 16.43 11.56
CA SER A 298 -6.25 16.28 12.59
C SER A 298 -6.76 15.51 13.81
N SER A 299 -8.00 15.78 14.23
CA SER A 299 -8.62 15.11 15.39
C SER A 299 -8.88 13.62 15.11
N VAL A 300 -9.36 13.29 13.91
CA VAL A 300 -9.61 11.90 13.48
C VAL A 300 -8.29 11.15 13.32
N ILE A 301 -7.24 11.78 12.80
CA ILE A 301 -5.90 11.19 12.69
C ILE A 301 -5.29 10.94 14.07
N ALA A 302 -5.49 11.85 15.04
CA ALA A 302 -4.98 11.71 16.40
C ALA A 302 -5.66 10.58 17.19
N LEU A 303 -6.94 10.29 16.90
CA LEU A 303 -7.74 9.34 17.68
C LEU A 303 -7.11 7.93 17.77
N PRO A 304 -6.67 7.26 16.67
CA PRO A 304 -5.95 5.99 16.77
C PRO A 304 -4.69 6.02 17.62
N TYR A 305 -3.94 7.13 17.62
CA TYR A 305 -2.73 7.27 18.45
C TYR A 305 -3.06 7.41 19.93
N VAL A 306 -4.15 8.11 20.26
CA VAL A 306 -4.67 8.19 21.63
C VAL A 306 -5.16 6.82 22.12
N LEU A 307 -5.79 6.04 21.24
CA LEU A 307 -6.23 4.68 21.55
C LEU A 307 -5.05 3.69 21.69
N GLY A 308 -3.87 4.01 21.16
CA GLY A 308 -2.66 3.22 21.29
C GLY A 308 -2.82 1.78 20.79
N ASP A 309 -2.22 0.83 21.52
CA ASP A 309 -2.22 -0.60 21.15
C ASP A 309 -3.60 -1.27 21.30
N GLN A 310 -4.60 -0.60 21.87
CA GLN A 310 -5.94 -1.18 22.07
C GLN A 310 -6.60 -1.59 20.75
N VAL A 311 -6.35 -0.83 19.68
CA VAL A 311 -6.87 -1.16 18.34
C VAL A 311 -6.19 -2.42 17.80
N ALA A 312 -4.87 -2.54 17.98
CA ALA A 312 -4.11 -3.71 17.55
C ALA A 312 -4.49 -4.96 18.37
N LEU A 313 -4.70 -4.82 19.67
CA LEU A 313 -5.18 -5.89 20.55
C LEU A 313 -6.60 -6.32 20.20
N ALA A 314 -7.51 -5.38 19.93
CA ALA A 314 -8.86 -5.67 19.47
C ALA A 314 -8.84 -6.39 18.11
N ALA A 315 -8.04 -5.91 17.16
CA ALA A 315 -7.88 -6.54 15.85
C ALA A 315 -7.33 -7.98 15.97
N ASN A 316 -6.33 -8.20 16.83
CA ASN A 316 -5.82 -9.54 17.11
C ASN A 316 -6.85 -10.44 17.79
N ALA A 317 -7.67 -9.92 18.70
CA ALA A 317 -8.75 -10.67 19.33
C ALA A 317 -9.86 -11.08 18.34
N MET A 318 -10.07 -10.29 17.27
CA MET A 318 -11.01 -10.60 16.21
C MET A 318 -10.47 -11.56 15.14
N ARG A 319 -9.15 -11.88 15.16
CA ARG A 319 -8.59 -12.84 14.19
C ARG A 319 -9.15 -14.24 14.47
N PRO A 320 -9.72 -14.91 13.46
CA PRO A 320 -10.09 -16.31 13.60
C PRO A 320 -8.85 -17.13 13.98
N ALA A 321 -9.02 -18.11 14.88
CA ALA A 321 -7.93 -18.99 15.26
C ALA A 321 -7.36 -19.68 13.99
N PRO A 322 -6.03 -19.89 13.91
CA PRO A 322 -5.42 -20.55 12.76
C PRO A 322 -6.11 -21.90 12.50
N GLY A 323 -6.74 -22.06 11.33
CA GLY A 323 -7.50 -23.26 10.95
C GLY A 323 -9.03 -23.13 11.00
N ALA A 324 -9.59 -21.99 11.41
CA ALA A 324 -11.02 -21.73 11.30
C ALA A 324 -11.43 -21.54 9.83
N VAL A 325 -11.89 -22.63 9.19
CA VAL A 325 -12.55 -22.57 7.89
C VAL A 325 -13.88 -21.83 8.07
N LEU A 326 -14.11 -20.79 7.27
CA LEU A 326 -15.38 -20.05 7.17
C LEU A 326 -16.44 -20.92 6.47
N THR A 327 -16.83 -22.04 7.09
CA THR A 327 -18.02 -22.81 6.68
C THR A 327 -19.19 -22.41 7.59
N GLY A 328 -20.11 -21.63 7.02
CA GLY A 328 -21.53 -21.60 7.38
C GLY A 328 -21.90 -21.17 8.80
N GLY A 329 -22.44 -19.95 8.93
CA GLY A 329 -23.27 -19.54 10.06
C GLY A 329 -22.60 -18.56 11.01
N VAL A 330 -22.86 -17.28 10.79
CA VAL A 330 -22.54 -16.20 11.73
C VAL A 330 -23.27 -16.46 13.05
N ARG A 331 -22.54 -16.86 14.09
CA ARG A 331 -22.94 -16.62 15.49
C ARG A 331 -21.84 -15.83 16.19
N LEU A 332 -21.89 -14.50 16.00
CA LEU A 332 -21.20 -13.52 16.84
C LEU A 332 -21.84 -13.54 18.23
N ARG A 333 -21.33 -14.38 19.15
CA ARG A 333 -21.47 -14.14 20.59
C ARG A 333 -20.14 -13.58 21.10
N ALA A 334 -19.97 -12.27 20.93
CA ALA A 334 -18.94 -11.52 21.63
C ALA A 334 -19.27 -11.55 23.12
N ASN A 335 -18.44 -12.23 23.91
CA ASN A 335 -18.60 -12.31 25.35
C ASN A 335 -18.13 -10.97 25.95
N ALA A 336 -19.07 -10.07 26.27
CA ALA A 336 -18.82 -8.71 26.77
C ALA A 336 -18.09 -8.64 28.14
N ARG A 337 -17.72 -9.79 28.73
CA ARG A 337 -17.00 -9.87 30.01
C ARG A 337 -15.48 -9.68 29.90
N SER A 338 -14.89 -9.84 28.71
CA SER A 338 -13.43 -9.69 28.51
C SER A 338 -12.95 -8.23 28.51
N ILE A 339 -13.85 -7.27 28.28
CA ILE A 339 -13.51 -5.85 28.07
C ILE A 339 -13.39 -5.08 29.40
N ARG A 340 -13.97 -5.58 30.51
CA ARG A 340 -13.95 -4.89 31.81
C ARG A 340 -12.73 -5.17 32.70
N ALA A 341 -11.79 -6.01 32.28
CA ALA A 341 -10.66 -6.42 33.12
C ALA A 341 -9.35 -5.66 32.85
N ILE A 342 -9.34 -4.64 32.00
CA ILE A 342 -8.14 -3.82 31.74
C ILE A 342 -8.12 -2.66 32.74
N ARG A 343 -7.57 -2.91 33.94
CA ARG A 343 -7.20 -1.83 34.87
C ARG A 343 -5.94 -1.12 34.35
N PHE A 344 -5.99 0.21 34.30
CA PHE A 344 -4.84 1.08 34.13
C PHE A 344 -3.84 0.85 35.26
N GLN A 345 -2.61 0.49 34.91
CA GLN A 345 -1.46 0.57 35.81
C GLN A 345 -0.54 1.66 35.24
N PRO A 346 -0.33 2.78 35.94
CA PRO A 346 0.54 3.83 35.45
C PRO A 346 1.98 3.31 35.38
N ALA A 347 2.68 3.69 34.32
CA ALA A 347 4.04 3.27 34.03
C ALA A 347 4.98 3.65 35.19
N ALA A 348 5.36 2.66 36.00
CA ALA A 348 6.53 2.76 36.85
C ALA A 348 7.76 2.61 35.96
N SER A 349 8.68 3.56 36.05
CA SER A 349 9.91 3.70 35.28
C SER A 349 10.71 2.39 35.19
N GLU A 350 10.71 1.72 34.03
CA GLU A 350 11.65 0.66 33.72
C GLU A 350 13.02 1.24 33.32
N SER A 351 13.73 1.80 34.30
CA SER A 351 15.17 2.00 34.19
C SER A 351 15.89 0.70 34.58
N GLY A 352 16.48 -0.01 33.62
CA GLY A 352 17.70 -0.80 33.85
C GLY A 352 17.61 -2.33 34.00
N GLY A 353 16.51 -3.00 33.64
CA GLY A 353 16.37 -4.46 33.90
C GLY A 353 16.71 -5.42 32.75
N ALA A 354 16.69 -4.96 31.49
CA ALA A 354 16.64 -5.88 30.34
C ALA A 354 18.01 -6.44 29.87
N ARG A 355 19.15 -5.84 30.27
CA ARG A 355 20.48 -6.24 29.80
C ARG A 355 21.16 -7.35 30.61
N SER A 356 20.63 -7.78 31.76
CA SER A 356 21.26 -8.83 32.57
C SER A 356 20.73 -10.24 32.30
N ARG A 357 19.51 -10.38 31.75
CA ARG A 357 18.87 -11.70 31.52
C ARG A 357 19.51 -12.48 30.36
N SER A 358 20.18 -11.80 29.43
CA SER A 358 20.81 -12.41 28.26
C SER A 358 22.25 -12.92 28.49
N ALA A 359 22.85 -12.63 29.65
CA ALA A 359 24.21 -13.07 29.97
C ALA A 359 24.26 -14.47 30.60
N CYS A 360 23.17 -14.95 31.19
CA CYS A 360 23.13 -16.26 31.87
C CYS A 360 22.62 -17.41 30.99
N ALA A 361 21.86 -17.11 29.94
CA ALA A 361 21.22 -18.13 29.09
C ALA A 361 22.10 -18.65 27.93
N ARG A 362 23.39 -18.25 27.86
CA ARG A 362 24.30 -18.63 26.77
C ARG A 362 25.37 -19.67 27.14
N ARG A 363 25.21 -20.35 28.28
CA ARG A 363 26.06 -21.51 28.64
C ARG A 363 25.19 -22.65 29.14
N ASP A 364 24.43 -23.25 28.23
CA ASP A 364 23.89 -24.59 28.46
C ASP A 364 24.98 -25.62 28.16
N GLY A 365 25.66 -25.99 29.23
CA GLY A 365 26.51 -27.17 29.34
C GLY A 365 26.49 -27.58 30.80
N GLY A 366 25.48 -28.39 31.16
CA GLY A 366 25.25 -29.08 32.43
C GLY A 366 26.00 -28.55 33.67
N LEU A 367 25.33 -27.74 34.48
CA LEU A 367 25.82 -27.38 35.81
C LEU A 367 24.95 -28.03 36.88
N GLY A 368 25.51 -29.02 37.56
CA GLY A 368 24.95 -29.62 38.76
C GLY A 368 24.89 -28.64 39.95
N PRO A 369 24.47 -29.10 41.15
CA PRO A 369 24.10 -28.24 42.29
C PRO A 369 25.21 -27.30 42.82
N ARG A 370 26.46 -27.45 42.36
CA ARG A 370 27.59 -26.53 42.66
C ARG A 370 27.67 -25.29 41.74
N GLY A 371 26.95 -25.26 40.61
CA GLY A 371 26.93 -24.11 39.69
C GLY A 371 26.03 -22.95 40.13
N ALA A 372 24.99 -23.25 40.93
CA ALA A 372 24.05 -22.24 41.42
C ALA A 372 24.69 -21.28 42.45
N THR A 373 25.69 -21.75 43.19
CA THR A 373 26.47 -20.96 44.16
C THR A 373 27.45 -20.03 43.47
N ALA A 374 28.12 -20.47 42.40
CA ALA A 374 29.05 -19.63 41.62
C ALA A 374 28.35 -18.43 40.94
N CYS A 375 27.11 -18.63 40.49
CA CYS A 375 26.31 -17.56 39.88
C CYS A 375 25.83 -16.51 40.90
N ARG A 376 25.59 -16.92 42.15
CA ARG A 376 25.27 -16.00 43.26
C ARG A 376 26.48 -15.15 43.68
N ASP A 377 27.67 -15.72 43.68
CA ASP A 377 28.89 -14.99 44.06
C ASP A 377 29.34 -13.99 42.99
N LEU A 378 29.16 -14.30 41.70
CA LEU A 378 29.41 -13.33 40.61
C LEU A 378 28.45 -12.13 40.68
N CYS A 379 27.18 -12.38 41.02
CA CYS A 379 26.19 -11.32 41.18
C CYS A 379 26.50 -10.45 42.41
N ARG A 380 26.93 -11.05 43.53
CA ARG A 380 27.37 -10.32 44.74
C ARG A 380 28.63 -9.48 44.52
N ARG A 381 29.63 -9.97 43.76
CA ARG A 381 30.85 -9.21 43.45
C ARG A 381 30.58 -8.01 42.55
N ARG A 382 29.65 -8.12 41.59
CA ARG A 382 29.28 -7.02 40.70
C ARG A 382 28.43 -5.95 41.41
N HIS A 383 27.61 -6.35 42.38
CA HIS A 383 26.76 -5.44 43.16
C HIS A 383 27.53 -4.62 44.22
N ARG A 384 28.64 -5.13 44.78
CA ARG A 384 29.51 -4.32 45.67
C ARG A 384 30.18 -3.14 44.95
N ALA A 385 30.26 -3.17 43.62
CA ALA A 385 30.83 -2.07 42.83
C ALA A 385 29.81 -0.95 42.50
N THR A 386 28.51 -1.15 42.72
CA THR A 386 27.45 -0.22 42.24
C THR A 386 26.39 0.17 43.28
N GLY A 387 26.55 -0.17 44.57
CA GLY A 387 25.81 0.45 45.68
C GLY A 387 24.29 0.19 45.79
N GLY A 388 23.73 -0.86 45.17
CA GLY A 388 22.28 -1.16 45.22
C GLY A 388 21.87 -2.33 46.12
N THR A 389 20.66 -2.30 46.70
CA THR A 389 20.07 -3.37 47.54
C THR A 389 19.43 -4.49 46.70
N CYS A 390 19.48 -5.73 47.19
CA CYS A 390 19.01 -6.92 46.47
C CYS A 390 17.57 -7.28 46.91
N GLY A 391 16.58 -7.10 46.03
CA GLY A 391 15.19 -7.50 46.28
C GLY A 391 14.96 -9.01 46.18
N ALA A 392 14.07 -9.54 47.02
CA ALA A 392 13.70 -10.95 47.13
C ALA A 392 12.88 -11.43 45.92
N GLY A 393 13.53 -11.72 44.79
CA GLY A 393 12.87 -12.11 43.53
C GLY A 393 13.43 -13.35 42.83
N CYS A 394 14.27 -14.16 43.49
CA CYS A 394 14.78 -15.41 42.92
C CYS A 394 14.14 -16.63 43.58
N ARG A 395 12.94 -17.03 43.12
CA ARG A 395 12.42 -18.38 43.38
C ARG A 395 12.59 -19.24 42.12
N ALA A 396 13.28 -20.36 42.29
CA ALA A 396 13.35 -21.43 41.30
C ALA A 396 12.03 -22.23 41.34
N HIS A 397 11.39 -22.44 40.19
CA HIS A 397 10.26 -23.36 40.07
C HIS A 397 10.79 -24.74 39.63
N PRO A 398 10.56 -25.82 40.39
CA PRO A 398 10.94 -27.16 39.97
C PRO A 398 9.80 -27.83 39.17
N ARG A 399 10.17 -28.38 38.01
CA ARG A 399 9.52 -29.47 37.22
C ARG A 399 8.01 -29.35 36.89
N ALA A 400 7.74 -29.22 35.58
CA ALA A 400 6.60 -29.89 34.94
C ALA A 400 6.91 -30.21 33.47
N GLY A 401 7.05 -31.51 33.19
CA GLY A 401 6.56 -32.17 31.97
C GLY A 401 7.20 -31.88 30.62
N LEU A 402 8.09 -32.79 30.19
CA LEU A 402 8.41 -33.05 28.78
C LEU A 402 7.14 -33.27 27.93
N ARG A 403 7.01 -32.55 26.82
CA ARG A 403 6.44 -33.12 25.58
C ARG A 403 7.30 -32.72 24.39
N ALA A 404 7.76 -33.77 23.72
CA ALA A 404 8.65 -33.75 22.58
C ALA A 404 8.02 -33.08 21.36
N VAL A 405 8.88 -32.35 20.66
CA VAL A 405 8.74 -31.98 19.25
C VAL A 405 8.50 -33.25 18.43
N SER A 406 7.39 -33.33 17.71
CA SER A 406 7.23 -34.30 16.63
C SER A 406 6.92 -33.57 15.32
N VAL A 407 7.84 -33.85 14.39
CA VAL A 407 7.90 -33.47 12.98
C VAL A 407 6.58 -33.79 12.27
N TRP A 408 5.98 -32.79 11.61
CA TRP A 408 4.89 -32.99 10.68
C TRP A 408 5.43 -33.63 9.39
N ARG A 409 5.06 -34.90 9.15
CA ARG A 409 5.17 -35.57 7.84
C ARG A 409 3.75 -35.84 7.36
N THR A 410 3.50 -35.45 6.12
CA THR A 410 2.25 -35.57 5.36
C THR A 410 1.75 -37.01 5.25
N GLY A 411 0.44 -37.23 5.37
CA GLY A 411 -0.20 -38.49 4.98
C GLY A 411 -1.69 -38.52 5.36
N GLY A 412 -2.56 -38.42 4.36
CA GLY A 412 -4.02 -38.52 4.53
C GLY A 412 -4.47 -39.91 4.97
N GLY A 413 -5.53 -39.95 5.77
CA GLY A 413 -6.23 -41.16 6.18
C GLY A 413 -7.64 -41.19 5.63
N GLY A 414 -7.98 -42.28 4.94
CA GLY A 414 -9.34 -42.81 4.83
C GLY A 414 -9.43 -44.14 5.61
N PRO A 415 -10.62 -44.59 6.06
CA PRO A 415 -10.74 -45.47 7.21
C PRO A 415 -10.89 -46.97 6.91
N ASP A 416 -10.43 -47.77 7.88
CA ASP A 416 -10.90 -49.09 8.37
C ASP A 416 -11.52 -50.13 7.42
N VAL A 417 -10.86 -51.29 7.30
CA VAL A 417 -11.50 -52.62 7.35
C VAL A 417 -10.57 -53.68 7.99
N ARG A 418 -10.99 -54.11 9.20
CA ARG A 418 -10.99 -55.44 9.85
C ARG A 418 -9.93 -56.53 9.57
N ARG A 419 -9.49 -57.10 10.70
CA ARG A 419 -8.76 -58.35 10.99
C ARG A 419 -9.25 -59.63 10.28
N ALA A 420 -8.29 -60.43 9.82
CA ALA A 420 -8.13 -61.89 9.99
C ALA A 420 -6.70 -62.22 9.51
N GLY A 421 -5.81 -62.98 10.14
CA GLY A 421 -5.97 -64.22 10.89
C GLY A 421 -5.24 -65.33 10.13
N ASN A 422 -4.14 -65.83 10.69
CA ASN A 422 -3.35 -67.03 10.34
C ASN A 422 -2.20 -66.94 9.32
N ALA A 423 -1.01 -67.28 9.81
CA ALA A 423 0.18 -67.74 9.08
C ALA A 423 0.21 -69.30 9.08
N PRO A 424 1.25 -70.00 8.59
CA PRO A 424 2.10 -69.83 7.39
C PRO A 424 2.20 -71.16 6.57
N ARG A 425 2.80 -71.16 5.37
CA ARG A 425 3.68 -72.24 4.82
C ARG A 425 4.10 -72.02 3.36
N GLY A 426 5.36 -72.39 3.06
CA GLY A 426 5.90 -72.65 1.71
C GLY A 426 6.72 -71.49 1.13
N SER A 427 8.04 -71.36 1.37
CA SER A 427 9.19 -72.12 0.86
C SER A 427 9.50 -71.96 -0.63
N SER A 428 10.77 -71.61 -0.88
CA SER A 428 11.60 -71.75 -2.12
C SER A 428 11.18 -70.92 -3.34
N ARG A 429 11.94 -69.86 -3.65
CA ARG A 429 13.17 -69.87 -4.48
C ARG A 429 12.85 -70.13 -5.95
N ASP A 430 12.98 -69.09 -6.77
CA ASP A 430 13.24 -69.26 -8.18
C ASP A 430 14.61 -68.65 -8.51
N GLY A 431 15.39 -69.41 -9.26
CA GLY A 431 16.83 -69.24 -9.38
C GLY A 431 17.39 -70.14 -10.47
N SER A 432 17.05 -69.80 -11.71
CA SER A 432 17.81 -70.04 -12.94
C SER A 432 17.99 -71.48 -13.44
N VAL A 433 17.67 -71.69 -14.72
CA VAL A 433 18.62 -72.05 -15.81
C VAL A 433 17.93 -72.83 -16.95
N ARG A 434 18.24 -72.38 -18.19
CA ARG A 434 18.29 -73.10 -19.50
C ARG A 434 17.06 -73.17 -20.44
N ARG A 435 17.31 -72.50 -21.58
CA ARG A 435 17.22 -72.96 -22.99
C ARG A 435 15.83 -73.13 -23.66
N ARG A 436 15.57 -72.17 -24.58
CA ARG A 436 15.05 -72.26 -25.98
C ARG A 436 14.89 -73.68 -26.61
N PRO A 437 14.22 -73.83 -27.78
CA PRO A 437 13.32 -72.91 -28.53
C PRO A 437 12.05 -73.60 -29.10
N GLY A 438 11.13 -72.84 -29.71
CA GLY A 438 10.39 -73.35 -30.90
C GLY A 438 8.90 -73.02 -31.03
N ARG A 439 8.63 -72.17 -32.03
CA ARG A 439 7.60 -72.29 -33.09
C ARG A 439 6.09 -72.28 -32.77
N HIS A 440 5.46 -71.32 -33.46
CA HIS A 440 4.18 -71.36 -34.20
C HIS A 440 2.85 -71.47 -33.45
N GLY A 441 1.94 -70.57 -33.86
CA GLY A 441 0.52 -70.53 -33.50
C GLY A 441 0.05 -69.11 -33.42
#